data_AF-S4W529-F1
#
_entry.id   AF-S4W529-F1
#
_cell.length_a   1.000
_cell.length_b   1.000
_cell.length_c   1.000
_cell.angle_alpha   90.00
_cell.angle_beta   90.00
_cell.angle_gamma   90.00
#
_symmetry.space_group_name_H-M   'P 1'
#
loop_
_entity.id
_entity.type
_entity.pdbx_description
1 polymer ?
#
loop_
_entity_poly.entity_id
_entity_poly.type
_entity_poly.pdbx_seq_one_letter_code
_entity_poly.pdbx_strand_id
1 'polypeptide(L)'
;KTYPRTGSMFGYVEYDKVHLACEKIMLVQRDFGDRKNRKHARLKYTIDDMGVDVYKSKVEELLGFEFEEPRQFEITSNIDFFGWTKDETGLNHFTCFIENGRVEDTSDLPQKTGLKEIANFMIASGSGEFRLTGNQHLLISDITDEQLPEVKEIMAKYKLDNTNFSGLRMSSAACVALPTCGLAMAESERYLPVLITKLEESLEGL
;
A
#
# COMPACT_ATOMS: atom_id res chain seq x y z
N LYS A 1 -27.44 -3.66 -8.62
CA LYS A 1 -26.30 -3.35 -9.54
C LYS A 1 -25.07 -3.12 -8.68
N THR A 2 -23.86 -3.50 -9.12
CA THR A 2 -22.62 -3.24 -8.36
C THR A 2 -21.67 -2.39 -9.19
N TYR A 3 -20.92 -1.48 -8.56
CA TYR A 3 -20.04 -0.55 -9.27
C TYR A 3 -18.86 -0.07 -8.39
N PRO A 4 -17.71 0.29 -8.97
CA PRO A 4 -16.65 1.01 -8.24
C PRO A 4 -17.07 2.46 -7.97
N ARG A 5 -16.57 3.05 -6.88
CA ARG A 5 -16.87 4.42 -6.47
C ARG A 5 -15.67 5.02 -5.74
N THR A 6 -15.28 6.23 -6.10
CA THR A 6 -14.25 7.00 -5.39
C THR A 6 -14.78 7.56 -4.06
N GLY A 7 -13.88 8.01 -3.20
CA GLY A 7 -14.24 8.73 -1.97
C GLY A 7 -14.90 10.07 -2.29
N SER A 8 -15.79 10.53 -1.40
CA SER A 8 -16.37 11.88 -1.44
C SER A 8 -15.74 12.70 -0.32
N MET A 9 -15.35 13.95 -0.63
CA MET A 9 -14.76 14.85 0.35
C MET A 9 -15.83 15.32 1.35
N PHE A 10 -15.59 15.12 2.64
CA PHE A 10 -16.47 15.64 3.70
C PHE A 10 -16.04 17.01 4.20
N GLY A 11 -14.72 17.24 4.26
CA GLY A 11 -14.15 18.43 4.88
C GLY A 11 -12.87 18.12 5.62
N TYR A 12 -12.52 19.01 6.54
CA TYR A 12 -11.32 18.91 7.37
C TYR A 12 -11.69 18.69 8.84
N VAL A 13 -10.82 17.98 9.56
CA VAL A 13 -10.88 17.80 11.02
C VAL A 13 -9.46 17.91 11.55
N GLU A 14 -9.30 18.59 12.69
CA GLU A 14 -8.03 18.68 13.41
C GLU A 14 -7.47 17.30 13.81
N TYR A 15 -6.14 17.17 13.83
CA TYR A 15 -5.44 15.90 14.00
C TYR A 15 -5.91 15.11 15.23
N ASP A 16 -6.05 15.79 16.37
CA ASP A 16 -6.44 15.20 17.64
C ASP A 16 -7.89 14.66 17.63
N LYS A 17 -8.73 15.09 16.68
CA LYS A 17 -10.14 14.68 16.55
C LYS A 17 -10.39 13.66 15.43
N VAL A 18 -9.39 13.32 14.61
CA VAL A 18 -9.55 12.37 13.48
C VAL A 18 -10.16 11.04 13.92
N HIS A 19 -9.68 10.50 15.03
CA HIS A 19 -10.17 9.22 15.56
C HIS A 19 -11.67 9.24 15.91
N LEU A 20 -12.18 10.39 16.41
CA LEU A 20 -13.60 10.58 16.69
C LEU A 20 -14.41 10.58 15.39
N ALA A 21 -13.94 11.30 14.36
CA ALA A 21 -14.59 11.32 13.05
C ALA A 21 -14.66 9.91 12.44
N CYS A 22 -13.57 9.15 12.47
CA CYS A 22 -13.56 7.76 12.00
C CYS A 22 -14.56 6.89 12.77
N GLU A 23 -14.62 7.01 14.10
CA GLU A 23 -15.58 6.29 14.93
C GLU A 23 -17.03 6.60 14.51
N LYS A 24 -17.39 7.88 14.37
CA LYS A 24 -18.77 8.26 14.05
C LYS A 24 -19.15 7.87 12.62
N ILE A 25 -18.22 7.94 11.66
CA ILE A 25 -18.43 7.37 10.31
C ILE A 25 -18.75 5.87 10.40
N MET A 26 -18.04 5.10 11.23
CA MET A 26 -18.32 3.68 11.42
C MET A 26 -19.69 3.43 12.07
N LEU A 27 -20.11 4.27 13.03
CA LEU A 27 -21.43 4.16 13.67
C LEU A 27 -22.57 4.45 12.68
N VAL A 28 -22.45 5.50 11.88
CA VAL A 28 -23.44 5.79 10.83
C VAL A 28 -23.49 4.65 9.82
N GLN A 29 -22.35 4.13 9.35
CA GLN A 29 -22.35 2.97 8.45
C GLN A 29 -22.98 1.74 9.11
N ARG A 30 -22.76 1.55 10.41
CA ARG A 30 -23.31 0.43 11.15
C ARG A 30 -24.84 0.47 11.14
N ASP A 31 -25.41 1.64 11.36
CA ASP A 31 -26.84 1.86 11.60
C ASP A 31 -27.64 1.99 10.30
N PHE A 32 -27.04 2.58 9.26
CA PHE A 32 -27.73 2.86 7.98
C PHE A 32 -27.32 1.93 6.83
N GLY A 33 -26.27 1.12 6.98
CA GLY A 33 -25.83 0.18 5.94
C GLY A 33 -26.82 -0.97 5.71
N ASP A 34 -27.05 -1.34 4.45
CA ASP A 34 -27.93 -2.47 4.09
C ASP A 34 -27.45 -3.78 4.72
N ARG A 35 -28.23 -4.31 5.66
CA ARG A 35 -27.97 -5.60 6.34
C ARG A 35 -28.70 -6.79 5.72
N LYS A 36 -29.61 -6.55 4.77
CA LYS A 36 -30.39 -7.59 4.08
C LYS A 36 -29.66 -8.09 2.83
N ASN A 37 -29.06 -7.18 2.05
CA ASN A 37 -28.34 -7.54 0.85
C ASN A 37 -26.83 -7.27 0.99
N ARG A 38 -26.05 -8.35 1.18
CA ARG A 38 -24.59 -8.26 1.30
C ARG A 38 -23.90 -7.57 0.11
N LYS A 39 -24.42 -7.71 -1.12
CA LYS A 39 -23.84 -7.06 -2.30
C LYS A 39 -24.02 -5.54 -2.29
N HIS A 40 -24.90 -5.03 -1.43
CA HIS A 40 -25.23 -3.61 -1.23
C HIS A 40 -24.76 -3.05 0.13
N ALA A 41 -24.09 -3.85 0.95
CA ALA A 41 -23.79 -3.49 2.35
C ALA A 41 -22.58 -2.56 2.56
N ARG A 42 -21.82 -2.23 1.51
CA ARG A 42 -20.60 -1.41 1.62
C ARG A 42 -20.97 0.07 1.71
N LEU A 43 -20.17 0.84 2.47
CA LEU A 43 -20.33 2.29 2.69
C LEU A 43 -20.64 3.10 1.42
N LYS A 44 -20.00 2.76 0.29
CA LYS A 44 -20.27 3.44 -0.99
C LYS A 44 -21.75 3.47 -1.38
N TYR A 45 -22.50 2.39 -1.12
CA TYR A 45 -23.93 2.34 -1.44
C TYR A 45 -24.75 3.11 -0.40
N THR A 46 -24.39 3.04 0.87
CA THR A 46 -25.03 3.82 1.93
C THR A 46 -24.90 5.32 1.67
N ILE A 47 -23.73 5.78 1.21
CA ILE A 47 -23.54 7.18 0.79
C ILE A 47 -24.40 7.51 -0.43
N ASP A 48 -24.50 6.63 -1.43
CA ASP A 48 -25.27 6.90 -2.64
C ASP A 48 -26.79 6.86 -2.40
N ASP A 49 -27.26 6.01 -1.48
CA ASP A 49 -28.67 5.90 -1.09
C ASP A 49 -29.13 7.12 -0.28
N MET A 50 -28.28 7.58 0.65
CA MET A 50 -28.61 8.71 1.53
C MET A 50 -28.31 10.07 0.87
N GLY A 51 -27.30 10.12 0.00
CA GLY A 51 -26.63 11.35 -0.43
C GLY A 51 -25.49 11.74 0.52
N VAL A 52 -24.44 12.35 -0.03
CA VAL A 52 -23.24 12.75 0.71
C VAL A 52 -23.56 13.69 1.87
N ASP A 53 -24.37 14.73 1.64
CA ASP A 53 -24.70 15.75 2.64
C ASP A 53 -25.55 15.17 3.79
N VAL A 54 -26.47 14.26 3.47
CA VAL A 54 -27.30 13.59 4.48
C VAL A 54 -26.46 12.65 5.33
N TYR A 55 -25.54 11.89 4.71
CA TYR A 55 -24.61 11.05 5.47
C TYR A 55 -23.68 11.90 6.34
N LYS A 56 -23.10 12.97 5.79
CA LYS A 56 -22.22 13.91 6.52
C LYS A 56 -22.94 14.49 7.74
N SER A 57 -24.15 15.01 7.59
CA SER A 57 -24.92 15.58 8.71
C SER A 57 -25.22 14.56 9.82
N LYS A 58 -25.47 13.29 9.48
CA LYS A 58 -25.62 12.20 10.47
C LYS A 58 -24.34 11.94 11.25
N VAL A 59 -23.18 12.07 10.61
CA VAL A 59 -21.88 11.94 11.28
C VAL A 59 -21.66 13.12 12.21
N GLU A 60 -21.93 14.34 11.75
CA GLU A 60 -21.77 15.59 12.52
C GLU A 60 -22.70 15.61 13.75
N GLU A 61 -23.93 15.11 13.62
CA GLU A 61 -24.89 14.94 14.72
C GLU A 61 -24.33 14.06 15.85
N LEU A 62 -23.57 13.00 15.51
CA LEU A 62 -22.90 12.15 16.48
C LEU A 62 -21.56 12.71 16.99
N LEU A 63 -20.90 13.56 16.20
CA LEU A 63 -19.64 14.21 16.58
C LEU A 63 -19.85 15.37 17.54
N GLY A 64 -20.98 16.08 17.42
CA GLY A 64 -21.24 17.31 18.15
C GLY A 64 -20.51 18.54 17.58
N PHE A 65 -19.90 18.43 16.40
CA PHE A 65 -19.31 19.52 15.64
C PHE A 65 -19.34 19.21 14.14
N GLU A 66 -19.24 20.24 13.32
CA GLU A 66 -19.24 20.14 11.85
C GLU A 66 -17.83 19.97 11.29
N PHE A 67 -17.70 19.31 10.14
CA PHE A 67 -16.45 19.28 9.38
C PHE A 67 -16.17 20.68 8.82
N GLU A 68 -14.93 21.14 8.97
CA GLU A 68 -14.47 22.38 8.33
C GLU A 68 -14.38 22.23 6.81
N GLU A 69 -14.20 23.35 6.10
CA GLU A 69 -13.94 23.34 4.66
C GLU A 69 -12.69 22.50 4.32
N PRO A 70 -12.71 21.74 3.21
CA PRO A 70 -11.56 20.97 2.78
C PRO A 70 -10.31 21.85 2.61
N ARG A 71 -9.18 21.43 3.17
CA ARG A 71 -7.88 22.05 2.87
C ARG A 71 -7.38 21.59 1.49
N GLN A 72 -6.69 22.46 0.77
CA GLN A 72 -6.12 22.11 -0.54
C GLN A 72 -5.01 21.05 -0.40
N PHE A 73 -5.03 20.07 -1.30
CA PHE A 73 -3.98 19.07 -1.43
C PHE A 73 -3.91 18.60 -2.89
N GLU A 74 -2.78 18.01 -3.26
CA GLU A 74 -2.57 17.40 -4.56
C GLU A 74 -1.95 16.01 -4.37
N ILE A 75 -2.41 15.03 -5.13
CA ILE A 75 -1.79 13.70 -5.22
C ILE A 75 -1.04 13.67 -6.55
N THR A 76 0.29 13.81 -6.48
CA THR A 76 1.16 13.86 -7.67
C THR A 76 1.66 12.48 -8.10
N SER A 77 1.61 11.50 -7.20
CA SER A 77 2.10 10.14 -7.42
C SER A 77 1.39 9.13 -6.53
N ASN A 78 1.31 7.89 -7.00
CA ASN A 78 0.93 6.72 -6.22
C ASN A 78 1.97 5.58 -6.32
N ILE A 79 3.15 5.85 -6.88
CA ILE A 79 4.24 4.87 -7.00
C ILE A 79 5.19 4.95 -5.80
N ASP A 80 5.91 3.86 -5.56
CA ASP A 80 6.97 3.82 -4.56
C ASP A 80 8.26 4.46 -5.09
N PHE A 81 9.10 4.95 -4.19
CA PHE A 81 10.42 5.50 -4.50
C PHE A 81 11.50 4.46 -4.21
N PHE A 82 11.93 3.75 -5.25
CA PHE A 82 12.89 2.65 -5.17
C PHE A 82 14.32 3.14 -4.86
N GLY A 83 15.06 2.35 -4.10
CA GLY A 83 16.45 2.65 -3.77
C GLY A 83 16.63 3.34 -2.41
N TRP A 84 17.84 3.83 -2.18
CA TRP A 84 18.24 4.51 -0.94
C TRP A 84 17.69 5.94 -0.90
N THR A 85 17.11 6.31 0.23
CA THR A 85 16.78 7.69 0.59
C THR A 85 17.24 7.98 2.02
N LYS A 86 17.56 9.25 2.31
CA LYS A 86 17.87 9.72 3.66
C LYS A 86 16.76 10.66 4.11
N ASP A 87 16.18 10.38 5.28
CA ASP A 87 15.09 11.20 5.82
C ASP A 87 15.59 12.44 6.56
N GLU A 88 14.64 13.26 7.03
CA GLU A 88 14.90 14.49 7.78
C GLU A 88 15.52 14.25 9.17
N THR A 89 15.46 13.03 9.69
CA THR A 89 16.08 12.64 10.97
C THR A 89 17.51 12.14 10.79
N GLY A 90 17.96 11.97 9.54
CA GLY A 90 19.29 11.47 9.19
C GLY A 90 19.39 9.95 9.11
N LEU A 91 18.26 9.24 9.07
CA LEU A 91 18.22 7.79 8.90
C LEU A 91 18.11 7.41 7.42
N ASN A 92 18.69 6.27 7.06
CA ASN A 92 18.69 5.72 5.71
C ASN A 92 17.59 4.67 5.55
N HIS A 93 16.88 4.73 4.43
CA HIS A 93 15.82 3.80 4.07
C HIS A 93 16.05 3.28 2.67
N PHE A 94 15.80 2.00 2.44
CA PHE A 94 15.84 1.41 1.11
C PHE A 94 14.52 0.77 0.76
N THR A 95 13.90 1.22 -0.33
CA THR A 95 12.70 0.58 -0.88
C THR A 95 13.10 -0.53 -1.84
N CYS A 96 12.86 -1.78 -1.46
CA CYS A 96 13.06 -2.97 -2.27
C CYS A 96 11.90 -3.16 -3.26
N PHE A 97 12.21 -3.42 -4.53
CA PHE A 97 11.22 -3.96 -5.44
C PHE A 97 10.96 -5.42 -5.11
N ILE A 98 9.68 -5.76 -4.87
CA ILE A 98 9.22 -7.13 -4.64
C ILE A 98 8.08 -7.40 -5.60
N GLU A 99 8.32 -8.22 -6.63
CA GLU A 99 7.30 -8.50 -7.65
C GLU A 99 6.09 -9.18 -7.01
N ASN A 100 4.92 -8.54 -7.12
CA ASN A 100 3.65 -8.94 -6.47
C ASN A 100 3.69 -9.08 -4.94
N GLY A 101 4.71 -8.54 -4.26
CA GLY A 101 4.91 -8.77 -2.82
C GLY A 101 5.22 -10.22 -2.45
N ARG A 102 5.56 -11.08 -3.41
CA ARG A 102 5.89 -12.49 -3.15
C ARG A 102 7.29 -12.60 -2.58
N VAL A 103 7.39 -12.95 -1.28
CA VAL A 103 8.67 -13.22 -0.61
C VAL A 103 9.00 -14.71 -0.61
N GLU A 104 9.92 -15.09 -1.49
CA GLU A 104 10.43 -16.45 -1.62
C GLU A 104 11.92 -16.49 -1.98
N ASP A 105 12.52 -17.67 -1.83
CA ASP A 105 13.84 -17.94 -2.39
C ASP A 105 13.64 -18.66 -3.73
N THR A 106 14.25 -18.13 -4.77
CA THR A 106 14.42 -18.81 -6.07
C THR A 106 15.89 -19.13 -6.30
N SER A 107 16.21 -19.87 -7.36
CA SER A 107 17.60 -20.12 -7.77
C SER A 107 18.39 -18.82 -7.99
N ASP A 108 17.70 -17.80 -8.51
CA ASP A 108 18.33 -16.55 -8.92
C ASP A 108 18.19 -15.45 -7.88
N LEU A 109 17.15 -15.50 -7.03
CA LEU A 109 16.83 -14.49 -6.03
C LEU A 109 16.58 -15.16 -4.66
N PRO A 110 17.61 -15.30 -3.82
CA PRO A 110 17.48 -15.81 -2.44
C PRO A 110 16.94 -14.72 -1.49
N GLN A 111 15.84 -14.09 -1.87
CA GLN A 111 15.33 -12.86 -1.27
C GLN A 111 14.81 -13.09 0.15
N LYS A 112 14.12 -14.21 0.39
CA LYS A 112 13.56 -14.53 1.71
C LYS A 112 14.69 -14.77 2.71
N THR A 113 15.73 -15.47 2.29
CA THR A 113 16.94 -15.64 3.09
C THR A 113 17.61 -14.28 3.36
N GLY A 114 17.75 -13.42 2.34
CA GLY A 114 18.35 -12.09 2.53
C GLY A 114 17.58 -11.21 3.52
N LEU A 115 16.25 -11.15 3.39
CA LEU A 115 15.41 -10.38 4.31
C LEU A 115 15.47 -10.93 5.74
N LYS A 116 15.64 -12.25 5.90
CA LYS A 116 15.86 -12.86 7.21
C LYS A 116 17.20 -12.44 7.81
N GLU A 117 18.27 -12.38 7.03
CA GLU A 117 19.57 -11.90 7.52
C GLU A 117 19.52 -10.43 7.93
N ILE A 118 18.85 -9.58 7.16
CA ILE A 118 18.60 -8.18 7.53
C ILE A 118 17.80 -8.10 8.83
N ALA A 119 16.75 -8.92 8.99
CA ALA A 119 15.98 -8.97 10.24
C ALA A 119 16.86 -9.34 11.44
N ASN A 120 17.74 -10.34 11.29
CA ASN A 120 18.67 -10.74 12.35
C ASN A 120 19.65 -9.61 12.69
N PHE A 121 20.16 -8.90 11.68
CA PHE A 121 21.00 -7.71 11.86
C PHE A 121 20.27 -6.61 12.64
N MET A 122 19.01 -6.31 12.28
CA MET A 122 18.20 -5.30 12.98
C MET A 122 17.96 -5.68 14.45
N ILE A 123 17.65 -6.96 14.71
CA ILE A 123 17.47 -7.47 16.08
C ILE A 123 18.77 -7.37 16.89
N ALA A 124 19.91 -7.74 16.29
CA ALA A 124 21.20 -7.72 16.96
C ALA A 124 21.70 -6.29 17.24
N SER A 125 21.47 -5.37 16.31
CA SER A 125 21.84 -3.96 16.44
C SER A 125 20.84 -3.14 17.27
N GLY A 126 19.62 -3.66 17.48
CA GLY A 126 18.55 -2.97 18.20
C GLY A 126 17.96 -1.78 17.44
N SER A 127 18.12 -1.74 16.11
CA SER A 127 17.71 -0.63 15.26
C SER A 127 17.32 -1.13 13.87
N GLY A 128 16.40 -0.41 13.24
CA GLY A 128 15.85 -0.73 11.93
C GLY A 128 14.51 -1.48 11.99
N GLU A 129 13.71 -1.30 10.96
CA GLU A 129 12.43 -1.98 10.81
C GLU A 129 12.07 -2.22 9.34
N PHE A 130 11.11 -3.12 9.13
CA PHE A 130 10.49 -3.30 7.83
C PHE A 130 9.17 -2.53 7.72
N ARG A 131 8.99 -1.75 6.66
CA ARG A 131 7.71 -1.10 6.34
C ARG A 131 7.14 -1.66 5.04
N LEU A 132 5.87 -2.08 5.06
CA LEU A 132 5.19 -2.58 3.85
C LEU A 132 4.50 -1.43 3.13
N THR A 133 4.61 -1.39 1.80
CA THR A 133 4.00 -0.32 1.00
C THR A 133 2.59 -0.69 0.54
N GLY A 134 1.83 0.33 0.13
CA GLY A 134 0.54 0.15 -0.54
C GLY A 134 0.64 -0.53 -1.91
N ASN A 135 1.85 -0.61 -2.48
CA ASN A 135 2.14 -1.18 -3.80
C ASN A 135 2.80 -2.57 -3.71
N GLN A 136 2.69 -3.26 -2.57
CA GLN A 136 3.19 -4.62 -2.36
C GLN A 136 4.72 -4.72 -2.31
N HIS A 137 5.41 -3.63 -1.99
CA HIS A 137 6.86 -3.61 -1.81
C HIS A 137 7.22 -3.47 -0.32
N LEU A 138 8.52 -3.43 -0.05
CA LEU A 138 9.07 -3.47 1.30
C LEU A 138 10.18 -2.43 1.44
N LEU A 139 10.18 -1.69 2.54
CA LEU A 139 11.29 -0.83 2.93
C LEU A 139 12.10 -1.49 4.03
N ILE A 140 13.43 -1.45 3.88
CA ILE A 140 14.41 -1.58 4.96
C ILE A 140 14.61 -0.17 5.53
N SER A 141 14.06 0.12 6.70
CA SER A 141 13.96 1.47 7.26
C SER A 141 14.83 1.66 8.49
N ASP A 142 15.06 2.91 8.84
CA ASP A 142 15.71 3.36 10.09
C ASP A 142 17.15 2.84 10.26
N ILE A 143 17.93 2.80 9.17
CA ILE A 143 19.34 2.38 9.16
C ILE A 143 20.27 3.58 9.41
N THR A 144 21.11 3.51 10.43
CA THR A 144 22.08 4.59 10.71
C THR A 144 23.23 4.61 9.69
N ASP A 145 23.98 5.71 9.62
CA ASP A 145 25.14 5.81 8.72
C ASP A 145 26.23 4.78 9.04
N GLU A 146 26.39 4.41 10.31
CA GLU A 146 27.33 3.38 10.77
C GLU A 146 26.94 1.98 10.31
N GLN A 147 25.63 1.69 10.25
CA GLN A 147 25.08 0.40 9.84
C GLN A 147 25.01 0.24 8.32
N LEU A 148 24.94 1.36 7.59
CA LEU A 148 24.69 1.39 6.15
C LEU A 148 25.64 0.49 5.33
N PRO A 149 26.96 0.43 5.58
CA PRO A 149 27.86 -0.45 4.83
C PRO A 149 27.51 -1.94 4.97
N GLU A 150 27.20 -2.38 6.18
CA GLU A 150 26.88 -3.79 6.47
C GLU A 150 25.54 -4.18 5.85
N VAL A 151 24.52 -3.32 5.96
CA VAL A 151 23.22 -3.56 5.32
C VAL A 151 23.36 -3.65 3.81
N LYS A 152 24.16 -2.76 3.18
CA LYS A 152 24.45 -2.82 1.74
C LYS A 152 25.14 -4.12 1.35
N GLU A 153 26.07 -4.62 2.15
CA GLU A 153 26.75 -5.89 1.89
C GLU A 153 25.77 -7.07 1.92
N ILE A 154 24.90 -7.14 2.95
CA ILE A 154 23.86 -8.16 3.03
C ILE A 154 22.94 -8.06 1.81
N MET A 155 22.46 -6.86 1.48
CA MET A 155 21.57 -6.68 0.34
C MET A 155 22.21 -7.11 -0.98
N ALA A 156 23.44 -6.70 -1.27
CA ALA A 156 24.15 -7.09 -2.48
C ALA A 156 24.35 -8.61 -2.56
N LYS A 157 24.70 -9.25 -1.44
CA LYS A 157 24.87 -10.71 -1.35
C LYS A 157 23.60 -11.48 -1.71
N TYR A 158 22.44 -10.95 -1.31
CA TYR A 158 21.13 -11.59 -1.55
C TYR A 158 20.32 -10.94 -2.69
N LYS A 159 20.94 -10.04 -3.47
CA LYS A 159 20.36 -9.33 -4.63
C LYS A 159 19.09 -8.53 -4.29
N LEU A 160 19.04 -7.95 -3.08
CA LEU A 160 17.94 -7.12 -2.61
C LEU A 160 18.09 -5.64 -3.02
N ASP A 161 19.24 -5.26 -3.56
CA ASP A 161 19.57 -3.89 -3.95
C ASP A 161 19.27 -3.56 -5.43
N ASN A 162 18.72 -4.53 -6.18
CA ASN A 162 18.35 -4.29 -7.58
C ASN A 162 17.12 -3.38 -7.68
N THR A 163 17.29 -2.26 -8.38
CA THR A 163 16.24 -1.27 -8.68
C THR A 163 16.10 -1.01 -10.18
N ASN A 164 16.85 -1.72 -11.01
CA ASN A 164 16.88 -1.52 -12.46
C ASN A 164 15.73 -2.27 -13.14
N PHE A 165 14.51 -1.77 -12.94
CA PHE A 165 13.29 -2.27 -13.57
C PHE A 165 12.63 -1.18 -14.42
N SER A 166 11.82 -1.58 -15.40
CA SER A 166 11.07 -0.61 -16.20
C SER A 166 10.05 0.15 -15.34
N GLY A 167 9.70 1.38 -15.73
CA GLY A 167 8.64 2.13 -15.06
C GLY A 167 7.29 1.41 -15.11
N LEU A 168 7.03 0.63 -16.18
CA LEU A 168 5.83 -0.20 -16.30
C LEU A 168 5.80 -1.28 -15.21
N ARG A 169 6.90 -2.00 -15.01
CA ARG A 169 7.00 -3.07 -14.02
C ARG A 169 6.92 -2.54 -12.59
N MET A 170 7.63 -1.44 -12.30
CA MET A 170 7.58 -0.76 -11.01
C MET A 170 6.21 -0.18 -10.65
N SER A 171 5.36 0.09 -11.65
CA SER A 171 4.00 0.63 -11.45
C SER A 171 2.90 -0.42 -11.59
N SER A 172 3.26 -1.71 -11.67
CA SER A 172 2.31 -2.80 -11.89
C SER A 172 2.15 -3.65 -10.64
N ALA A 173 0.91 -4.08 -10.39
CA ALA A 173 0.58 -4.96 -9.28
C ALA A 173 -0.53 -5.94 -9.69
N ALA A 174 -0.53 -7.10 -9.05
CA ALA A 174 -1.56 -8.12 -9.22
C ALA A 174 -2.07 -8.62 -7.87
N CYS A 175 -3.31 -9.12 -7.85
CA CYS A 175 -3.79 -9.85 -6.68
C CYS A 175 -3.27 -11.29 -6.74
N VAL A 176 -3.36 -12.00 -5.61
CA VAL A 176 -2.88 -13.39 -5.52
C VAL A 176 -3.55 -14.30 -6.55
N ALA A 177 -4.88 -14.20 -6.70
CA ALA A 177 -5.67 -15.09 -7.55
C ALA A 177 -5.39 -16.59 -7.29
N LEU A 178 -5.20 -17.39 -8.33
CA LEU A 178 -4.87 -18.81 -8.21
C LEU A 178 -3.42 -18.98 -7.72
N PRO A 179 -3.11 -20.03 -6.93
CA PRO A 179 -3.95 -21.18 -6.61
C PRO A 179 -4.74 -21.08 -5.29
N THR A 180 -4.57 -20.00 -4.52
CA THR A 180 -5.06 -19.95 -3.13
C THR A 180 -6.38 -19.18 -2.96
N CYS A 181 -6.75 -18.28 -3.88
CA CYS A 181 -8.01 -17.54 -3.80
C CYS A 181 -9.17 -18.37 -4.36
N GLY A 182 -10.10 -18.79 -3.49
CA GLY A 182 -11.32 -19.52 -3.88
C GLY A 182 -12.34 -18.72 -4.71
N LEU A 183 -12.06 -17.44 -4.99
CA LEU A 183 -12.91 -16.57 -5.81
C LEU A 183 -12.25 -16.20 -7.16
N ALA A 184 -11.04 -16.72 -7.44
CA ALA A 184 -10.32 -16.41 -8.66
C ALA A 184 -11.04 -16.97 -9.90
N MET A 185 -11.10 -16.16 -10.96
CA MET A 185 -11.66 -16.57 -12.26
C MET A 185 -10.57 -16.78 -13.32
N ALA A 186 -9.39 -16.19 -13.13
CA ALA A 186 -8.22 -16.27 -13.98
C ALA A 186 -6.96 -16.06 -13.13
N GLU A 187 -5.78 -16.31 -13.73
CA GLU A 187 -4.50 -15.95 -13.11
C GLU A 187 -4.36 -14.43 -12.94
N SER A 188 -3.60 -14.03 -11.94
CA SER A 188 -3.20 -12.63 -11.74
C SER A 188 -1.72 -12.59 -11.36
N GLU A 189 -1.35 -12.84 -10.11
CA GLU A 189 0.05 -12.84 -9.63
C GLU A 189 1.00 -13.63 -10.54
N ARG A 190 0.68 -14.90 -10.84
CA ARG A 190 1.55 -15.77 -11.64
C ARG A 190 1.66 -15.39 -13.11
N TYR A 191 0.69 -14.61 -13.62
CA TYR A 191 0.66 -14.19 -15.01
C TYR A 191 1.22 -12.78 -15.21
N LEU A 192 1.19 -11.92 -14.19
CA LEU A 192 1.66 -10.54 -14.29
C LEU A 192 3.10 -10.45 -14.83
N PRO A 193 4.10 -11.22 -14.32
CA PRO A 193 5.47 -11.11 -14.83
C PRO A 193 5.56 -11.41 -16.33
N VAL A 194 4.83 -12.41 -16.81
CA VAL A 194 4.75 -12.78 -18.24
C VAL A 194 4.10 -11.67 -19.07
N LEU A 195 3.02 -11.08 -18.58
CA LEU A 195 2.33 -9.99 -19.26
C LEU A 195 3.22 -8.75 -19.37
N ILE A 196 3.86 -8.36 -18.28
CA ILE A 196 4.73 -7.17 -18.26
C ILE A 196 5.92 -7.35 -19.20
N THR A 197 6.58 -8.52 -19.20
CA THR A 197 7.67 -8.80 -20.15
C THR A 197 7.22 -8.64 -21.60
N LYS A 198 6.05 -9.18 -21.97
CA LYS A 198 5.51 -9.03 -23.33
C LYS A 198 5.22 -7.56 -23.70
N LEU A 199 4.75 -6.77 -22.74
CA LEU A 199 4.48 -5.35 -22.94
C LEU A 199 5.78 -4.55 -23.08
N GLU A 200 6.78 -4.82 -22.26
CA GLU A 200 8.12 -4.23 -22.35
C GLU A 200 8.73 -4.51 -23.73
N GLU A 201 8.77 -5.78 -24.16
CA GLU A 201 9.27 -6.18 -25.48
C GLU A 201 8.53 -5.49 -26.64
N SER A 202 7.21 -5.33 -26.51
CA SER A 202 6.38 -4.68 -27.53
C SER A 202 6.58 -3.16 -27.60
N LEU A 203 6.96 -2.52 -26.49
CA LEU A 203 7.22 -1.09 -26.41
C LEU A 203 8.66 -0.74 -26.79
N GLU A 204 9.62 -1.61 -26.49
CA GLU A 204 11.04 -1.46 -26.83
C GLU A 204 11.38 -1.91 -28.26
N GLY A 205 10.47 -2.66 -28.91
CA GLY A 205 10.56 -3.05 -30.32
C GLY A 205 10.10 -1.99 -31.34
N LEU A 206 9.80 -0.76 -30.89
CA LEU A 206 9.54 0.43 -31.71
C LEU A 206 10.77 1.34 -31.77
#